data_AF-A0A8C5G0M9-F1
#
_entry.id   AF-A0A8C5G0M9-F1
#
_cell.length_a   1.000
_cell.length_b   1.000
_cell.length_c   1.000
_cell.angle_alpha   90.00
_cell.angle_beta   90.00
_cell.angle_gamma   90.00
#
_symmetry.space_group_name_H-M   'P 1'
#
loop_
_entity.id
_entity.type
_entity.pdbx_description
1 polymer ?
#
loop_
_entity_poly.entity_id
_entity_poly.type
_entity_poly.pdbx_seq_one_letter_code
_entity_poly.pdbx_strand_id
1 'polypeptide(L)'
;MYSDDDANSDASSACSERSYSSRNGGVPHYLRQTEDVAEVLNHCASSNWSERKEGLLGLQNLLKSQRILSRVELKRLCEIFTRMFADPHSKVFSMFLETLVDFITVHREDLQDWLFVLLTQLLKKMGADLLGSVQAKVQKALDVTRESFPFDQQFNILMRFIVDQTQTPNLKVRSRTDGWMMDGWMMDG
;
A
#
# COMPACT_ATOMS: atom_id res chain seq x y z
N MET A 1 66.18 13.09 -18.64
CA MET A 1 66.69 12.11 -17.66
C MET A 1 65.51 11.31 -17.17
N TYR A 2 65.67 9.98 -17.13
CA TYR A 2 64.72 8.93 -16.74
C TYR A 2 63.62 8.61 -17.77
N SER A 3 63.30 7.36 -18.11
CA SER A 3 64.03 6.13 -18.48
C SER A 3 62.91 5.15 -18.87
N ASP A 4 63.09 4.39 -19.94
CA ASP A 4 62.25 3.25 -20.31
C ASP A 4 62.22 2.20 -19.19
N ASP A 5 61.11 1.47 -19.06
CA ASP A 5 61.16 0.08 -18.62
C ASP A 5 59.97 -0.74 -19.18
N ASP A 6 60.34 -1.96 -19.53
CA ASP A 6 59.70 -2.91 -20.44
C ASP A 6 58.45 -3.67 -19.92
N ALA A 7 57.72 -4.14 -20.92
CA ALA A 7 56.93 -5.38 -21.02
C ALA A 7 56.89 -6.38 -19.85
N ASN A 8 55.68 -6.83 -19.50
CA ASN A 8 55.37 -8.25 -19.23
C ASN A 8 53.83 -8.47 -19.24
N SER A 9 53.26 -9.04 -20.29
CA SER A 9 52.94 -10.48 -20.45
C SER A 9 51.71 -10.97 -19.66
N ASP A 10 50.71 -11.40 -20.44
CA ASP A 10 49.60 -12.27 -20.04
C ASP A 10 50.08 -13.50 -19.26
N ALA A 11 49.41 -13.79 -18.14
CA ALA A 11 49.35 -15.13 -17.59
C ALA A 11 47.98 -15.34 -16.94
N SER A 12 47.14 -16.14 -17.60
CA SER A 12 46.00 -16.79 -16.97
C SER A 12 46.49 -17.69 -15.83
N SER A 13 45.79 -17.68 -14.69
CA SER A 13 45.87 -18.79 -13.73
C SER A 13 44.47 -19.22 -13.33
N ALA A 14 44.23 -20.50 -13.55
CA ALA A 14 43.04 -21.23 -13.18
C ALA A 14 43.16 -21.76 -11.75
N CYS A 15 42.01 -21.83 -11.06
CA CYS A 15 41.63 -22.80 -10.03
C CYS A 15 42.38 -22.84 -8.69
N SER A 16 41.63 -22.64 -7.59
CA SER A 16 41.57 -23.53 -6.41
C SER A 16 40.32 -23.14 -5.60
N GLU A 17 39.23 -23.90 -5.67
CA GLU A 17 38.87 -25.05 -4.81
C GLU A 17 38.52 -24.71 -3.34
N ARG A 18 37.23 -24.96 -3.04
CA ARG A 18 36.69 -25.59 -1.83
C ARG A 18 37.04 -24.95 -0.48
N SER A 19 36.11 -24.12 0.00
CA SER A 19 35.67 -24.26 1.39
C SER A 19 34.51 -25.26 1.44
N TYR A 20 34.79 -26.43 2.03
CA TYR A 20 33.73 -27.30 2.51
C TYR A 20 32.98 -26.53 3.61
N SER A 21 31.70 -26.26 3.40
CA SER A 21 30.82 -25.87 4.49
C SER A 21 29.62 -26.81 4.45
N SER A 22 29.71 -27.71 5.41
CA SER A 22 28.76 -28.70 5.88
C SER A 22 27.29 -28.28 5.72
N ARG A 23 26.52 -29.18 5.10
CA ARG A 23 25.15 -29.56 5.50
C ARG A 23 24.24 -28.43 5.99
N ASN A 24 23.71 -27.66 5.05
CA ASN A 24 22.27 -27.41 4.99
C ASN A 24 21.96 -26.93 3.57
N GLY A 25 20.90 -27.45 2.94
CA GLY A 25 20.46 -27.05 1.60
C GLY A 25 20.01 -25.59 1.55
N GLY A 26 20.98 -24.67 1.52
CA GLY A 26 20.74 -23.25 1.35
C GLY A 26 20.34 -22.98 -0.08
N VAL A 27 19.04 -22.73 -0.27
CA VAL A 27 18.49 -22.18 -1.50
C VAL A 27 19.35 -20.97 -1.92
N PRO A 28 19.80 -20.90 -3.19
CA PRO A 28 20.61 -19.79 -3.66
C PRO A 28 19.94 -18.42 -3.39
N HIS A 29 20.72 -17.41 -3.00
CA HIS A 29 20.20 -16.09 -2.60
C HIS A 29 19.33 -15.39 -3.66
N TYR A 30 19.46 -15.76 -4.95
CA TYR A 30 18.62 -15.26 -6.04
C TYR A 30 17.24 -15.92 -6.13
N LEU A 31 17.02 -17.06 -5.46
CA LEU A 31 15.74 -17.76 -5.39
C LEU A 31 14.91 -17.38 -4.14
N ARG A 32 15.44 -16.53 -3.24
CA ARG A 32 14.77 -16.03 -2.02
C ARG A 32 13.99 -14.71 -2.23
N GLN A 33 13.77 -14.27 -3.47
CA GLN A 33 13.13 -12.98 -3.76
C GLN A 33 11.60 -13.03 -3.93
N THR A 34 10.94 -14.09 -3.48
CA THR A 34 9.55 -13.94 -3.06
C THR A 34 9.57 -13.29 -1.70
N GLU A 35 9.19 -12.03 -1.60
CA GLU A 35 8.95 -11.41 -0.29
C GLU A 35 7.99 -12.30 0.52
N ASP A 36 8.39 -12.67 1.74
CA ASP A 36 7.52 -13.43 2.64
C ASP A 36 6.36 -12.52 3.06
N VAL A 37 5.16 -12.86 2.58
CA VAL A 37 3.93 -12.09 2.85
C VAL A 37 3.74 -11.91 4.36
N ALA A 38 4.05 -12.93 5.17
CA ALA A 38 3.90 -12.83 6.61
C ALA A 38 4.83 -11.78 7.21
N GLU A 39 6.09 -11.73 6.75
CA GLU A 39 7.09 -10.74 7.16
C GLU A 39 6.69 -9.32 6.74
N VAL A 40 6.26 -9.15 5.49
CA VAL A 40 5.77 -7.86 4.98
C VAL A 40 4.60 -7.34 5.82
N LEU A 41 3.61 -8.20 6.11
CA LEU A 41 2.47 -7.83 6.96
C LEU A 41 2.90 -7.54 8.41
N ASN A 42 3.90 -8.24 8.94
CA ASN A 42 4.45 -7.95 10.27
C ASN A 42 5.10 -6.57 10.32
N HIS A 43 5.91 -6.22 9.33
CA HIS A 43 6.53 -4.90 9.20
C HIS A 43 5.49 -3.80 9.09
N CYS A 44 4.46 -3.96 8.25
CA CYS A 44 3.34 -3.01 8.16
C CYS A 44 2.62 -2.79 9.50
N ALA A 45 2.52 -3.82 10.34
CA ALA A 45 1.85 -3.74 11.63
C ALA A 45 2.73 -3.18 12.77
N SER A 46 4.03 -2.95 12.54
CA SER A 46 5.01 -2.61 13.57
C SER A 46 4.73 -1.26 14.26
N SER A 47 5.08 -1.17 15.54
CA SER A 47 5.11 0.11 16.27
C SER A 47 6.21 1.04 15.76
N ASN A 48 7.27 0.50 15.15
CA ASN A 48 8.37 1.26 14.58
C ASN A 48 8.00 1.80 13.19
N TRP A 49 8.03 3.12 13.01
CA TRP A 49 7.66 3.75 11.74
C TRP A 49 8.59 3.36 10.59
N SER A 50 9.87 3.08 10.89
CA SER A 50 10.83 2.65 9.86
C SER A 50 10.48 1.26 9.33
N GLU A 51 10.08 0.35 10.21
CA GLU A 51 9.62 -0.99 9.79
C GLU A 51 8.33 -0.90 9.00
N ARG A 52 7.36 -0.05 9.40
CA ARG A 52 6.14 0.16 8.61
C ARG A 52 6.43 0.68 7.21
N LYS A 53 7.40 1.59 7.07
CA LYS A 53 7.87 2.05 5.77
C LYS A 53 8.40 0.89 4.92
N GLU A 54 9.25 0.03 5.47
CA GLU A 54 9.78 -1.13 4.75
C GLU A 54 8.68 -2.15 4.41
N GLY A 55 7.73 -2.37 5.31
CA GLY A 55 6.55 -3.19 5.06
C GLY A 55 5.71 -2.64 3.90
N LEU A 56 5.49 -1.33 3.83
CA LEU A 56 4.76 -0.72 2.72
C LEU A 56 5.52 -0.84 1.39
N LEU A 57 6.85 -0.69 1.39
CA LEU A 57 7.66 -0.89 0.19
C LEU A 57 7.56 -2.34 -0.32
N GLY A 58 7.64 -3.31 0.60
CA GLY A 58 7.46 -4.71 0.23
C GLY A 58 6.06 -4.99 -0.29
N LEU A 59 5.03 -4.47 0.39
CA LEU A 59 3.66 -4.62 -0.05
C LEU A 59 3.42 -4.04 -1.45
N GLN A 60 4.02 -2.90 -1.78
CA GLN A 60 3.97 -2.36 -3.15
C GLN A 60 4.61 -3.31 -4.18
N ASN A 61 5.70 -3.99 -3.84
CA ASN A 61 6.30 -4.99 -4.72
C ASN A 61 5.37 -6.19 -4.93
N LEU A 62 4.77 -6.70 -3.85
CA LEU A 62 3.77 -7.78 -3.92
C LEU A 62 2.59 -7.40 -4.84
N LEU A 63 2.03 -6.20 -4.66
CA LEU A 63 0.90 -5.72 -5.46
C LEU A 63 1.27 -5.51 -6.93
N LYS A 64 2.45 -4.95 -7.23
CA LYS A 64 2.96 -4.80 -8.59
C LYS A 64 3.16 -6.14 -9.30
N SER A 65 3.59 -7.15 -8.56
CA SER A 65 3.71 -8.52 -9.08
C SER A 65 2.36 -9.24 -9.24
N GLN A 66 1.24 -8.58 -8.92
CA GLN A 66 -0.11 -9.15 -8.86
C GLN A 66 -0.15 -10.43 -8.02
N ARG A 67 0.61 -10.45 -6.92
CA ARG A 67 0.62 -11.59 -5.99
C ARG A 67 -0.77 -11.79 -5.41
N ILE A 68 -1.34 -12.96 -5.64
CA ILE A 68 -2.61 -13.36 -5.00
C ILE A 68 -2.36 -13.57 -3.50
N LEU A 69 -3.06 -12.80 -2.66
CA LEU A 69 -3.10 -12.98 -1.22
C LEU A 69 -4.20 -13.99 -0.86
N SER A 70 -3.92 -14.88 0.08
CA SER A 70 -4.96 -15.74 0.66
C SER A 70 -6.00 -14.90 1.41
N ARG A 71 -7.19 -15.45 1.62
CA ARG A 71 -8.26 -14.80 2.38
C ARG A 71 -7.82 -14.33 3.77
N VAL A 72 -6.95 -15.11 4.44
CA VAL A 72 -6.43 -14.77 5.78
C VAL A 72 -5.46 -13.59 5.71
N GLU A 73 -4.54 -13.60 4.74
CA GLU A 73 -3.59 -12.51 4.52
C GLU A 73 -4.31 -11.22 4.13
N LEU A 74 -5.29 -11.30 3.23
CA LEU A 74 -6.08 -10.15 2.80
C LEU A 74 -6.88 -9.54 3.95
N LYS A 75 -7.54 -10.39 4.76
CA LYS A 75 -8.26 -9.92 5.95
C LYS A 75 -7.32 -9.22 6.93
N ARG A 76 -6.16 -9.82 7.21
CA ARG A 76 -5.14 -9.23 8.08
C ARG A 76 -4.64 -7.90 7.55
N LEU A 77 -4.43 -7.79 6.23
CA LEU A 77 -4.01 -6.55 5.59
C LEU A 77 -5.07 -5.45 5.72
N CYS A 78 -6.35 -5.76 5.54
CA CYS A 78 -7.45 -4.83 5.78
C CYS A 78 -7.47 -4.30 7.22
N GLU A 79 -7.24 -5.17 8.21
CA GLU A 79 -7.14 -4.79 9.62
C GLU A 79 -5.93 -3.86 9.88
N ILE A 80 -4.80 -4.12 9.24
CA ILE A 80 -3.61 -3.26 9.30
C ILE A 80 -3.91 -1.89 8.67
N PHE A 81 -4.46 -1.86 7.45
CA PHE A 81 -4.80 -0.62 6.76
C PHE A 81 -5.84 0.22 7.50
N THR A 82 -6.82 -0.43 8.14
CA THR A 82 -7.78 0.24 9.02
C THR A 82 -7.07 1.03 10.12
N ARG A 83 -6.00 0.47 10.72
CA ARG A 83 -5.18 1.17 11.72
C ARG A 83 -4.27 2.24 11.11
N MET A 84 -3.74 2.01 9.91
CA MET A 84 -2.87 2.98 9.22
C MET A 84 -3.58 4.28 8.84
N PHE A 85 -4.91 4.31 8.74
CA PHE A 85 -5.65 5.57 8.66
C PHE A 85 -5.35 6.51 9.84
N ALA A 86 -4.96 5.99 11.00
CA ALA A 86 -4.57 6.77 12.17
C ALA A 86 -3.05 6.79 12.40
N ASP A 87 -2.22 6.48 11.39
CA ASP A 87 -0.77 6.46 11.55
C ASP A 87 -0.24 7.86 11.95
N PRO A 88 0.51 7.96 13.07
CA PRO A 88 1.01 9.25 13.54
C PRO A 88 2.18 9.79 12.70
N HIS A 89 2.84 8.97 11.89
CA HIS A 89 4.02 9.36 11.14
C HIS A 89 3.65 9.78 9.71
N SER A 90 3.67 11.09 9.45
CA SER A 90 3.18 11.70 8.20
C SER A 90 3.74 11.06 6.92
N LYS A 91 5.03 10.69 6.91
CA LYS A 91 5.65 10.02 5.75
C LYS A 91 5.10 8.61 5.52
N VAL A 92 4.86 7.86 6.60
CA VAL A 92 4.29 6.51 6.50
C VAL A 92 2.83 6.61 6.07
N PHE A 93 2.07 7.56 6.62
CA PHE A 93 0.70 7.83 6.20
C PHE A 93 0.62 8.18 4.70
N SER A 94 1.52 9.02 4.20
CA SER A 94 1.56 9.36 2.76
C SER A 94 1.85 8.13 1.89
N MET A 95 2.81 7.29 2.28
CA MET A 95 3.13 6.04 1.56
C MET A 95 1.98 5.02 1.63
N PHE A 96 1.28 4.97 2.76
CA PHE A 96 0.10 4.15 2.94
C PHE A 96 -0.99 4.54 1.93
N LEU A 97 -1.28 5.83 1.74
CA LEU A 97 -2.31 6.26 0.78
C LEU A 97 -1.95 5.89 -0.67
N GLU A 98 -0.68 5.93 -1.03
CA GLU A 98 -0.21 5.47 -2.35
C GLU A 98 -0.41 3.96 -2.50
N THR A 99 0.01 3.19 -1.48
CA THR A 99 -0.14 1.73 -1.47
C THR A 99 -1.61 1.30 -1.44
N LEU A 100 -2.48 2.09 -0.80
CA LEU A 100 -3.92 1.84 -0.72
C LEU A 100 -4.56 1.89 -2.11
N VAL A 101 -4.13 2.81 -2.98
CA VAL A 101 -4.62 2.91 -4.36
C VAL A 101 -4.31 1.64 -5.15
N ASP A 102 -3.06 1.16 -5.07
CA ASP A 102 -2.65 -0.08 -5.72
C ASP A 102 -3.44 -1.28 -5.16
N PHE A 103 -3.62 -1.33 -3.84
CA PHE A 103 -4.34 -2.39 -3.16
C PHE A 103 -5.80 -2.51 -3.59
N ILE A 104 -6.53 -1.38 -3.64
CA ILE A 104 -7.92 -1.34 -4.11
C ILE A 104 -7.99 -1.85 -5.55
N THR A 105 -7.09 -1.38 -6.41
CA THR A 105 -7.09 -1.73 -7.83
C THR A 105 -6.90 -3.23 -8.05
N VAL A 106 -5.99 -3.85 -7.31
CA VAL A 106 -5.64 -5.28 -7.45
C VAL A 106 -6.70 -6.19 -6.80
N HIS A 107 -7.27 -5.81 -5.65
CA HIS A 107 -8.11 -6.69 -4.84
C HIS A 107 -9.59 -6.31 -4.77
N ARG A 108 -10.08 -5.35 -5.58
CA ARG A 108 -11.46 -4.82 -5.53
C ARG A 108 -12.57 -5.88 -5.41
N GLU A 109 -12.41 -7.04 -6.06
CA GLU A 109 -13.41 -8.12 -6.05
C GLU A 109 -13.58 -8.74 -4.66
N ASP A 110 -12.52 -8.76 -3.85
CA ASP A 110 -12.49 -9.34 -2.51
C ASP A 110 -12.68 -8.30 -1.38
N LEU A 111 -12.85 -7.02 -1.71
CA LEU A 111 -12.89 -5.91 -0.73
C LEU A 111 -14.31 -5.44 -0.37
N GLN A 112 -15.36 -6.10 -0.85
CA GLN A 112 -16.75 -5.71 -0.65
C GLN A 112 -17.10 -5.54 0.84
N ASP A 113 -16.72 -6.51 1.69
CA ASP A 113 -16.98 -6.46 3.14
C ASP A 113 -16.23 -5.31 3.84
N TRP A 114 -15.12 -4.85 3.27
CA TRP A 114 -14.30 -3.78 3.83
C TRP A 114 -14.64 -2.39 3.28
N LEU A 115 -15.45 -2.31 2.22
CA LEU A 115 -15.80 -1.06 1.53
C LEU A 115 -16.36 0.00 2.48
N PHE A 116 -17.22 -0.37 3.43
CA PHE A 116 -17.76 0.56 4.41
C PHE A 116 -16.66 1.25 5.22
N VAL A 117 -15.68 0.48 5.71
CA VAL A 117 -14.56 1.01 6.49
C VAL A 117 -13.67 1.88 5.61
N LEU A 118 -13.31 1.38 4.42
CA LEU A 118 -12.48 2.11 3.46
C LEU A 118 -13.08 3.50 3.12
N LEU A 119 -14.33 3.51 2.65
CA LEU A 119 -14.99 4.71 2.17
C LEU A 119 -15.20 5.72 3.30
N THR A 120 -15.69 5.28 4.47
CA THR A 120 -15.93 6.18 5.60
C THR A 120 -14.63 6.75 6.18
N GLN A 121 -13.54 5.99 6.21
CA GLN A 121 -12.23 6.48 6.67
C GLN A 121 -11.63 7.51 5.70
N LEU A 122 -11.74 7.29 4.39
CA LEU A 122 -11.32 8.26 3.38
C LEU A 122 -12.12 9.57 3.46
N LEU A 123 -13.44 9.50 3.62
CA LEU A 123 -14.30 10.69 3.77
C LEU A 123 -13.96 11.46 5.05
N LYS A 124 -13.72 10.77 6.17
CA LYS A 124 -13.23 11.40 7.41
C LYS A 124 -11.90 12.14 7.18
N LYS A 125 -10.98 11.57 6.40
CA LYS A 125 -9.70 12.22 6.06
C LYS A 125 -9.87 13.45 5.19
N MET A 126 -10.86 13.49 4.32
CA MET A 126 -11.17 14.70 3.54
C MET A 126 -11.65 15.87 4.40
N GLY A 127 -12.23 15.58 5.57
CA GLY A 127 -12.60 16.57 6.58
C GLY A 127 -11.48 17.01 7.50
N ALA A 128 -10.36 16.28 7.52
CA ALA A 128 -9.23 16.60 8.36
C ALA A 128 -8.43 17.79 7.80
N ASP A 129 -7.67 18.44 8.66
CA ASP A 129 -6.73 19.48 8.27
C ASP A 129 -5.43 18.84 7.76
N LEU A 130 -5.41 18.52 6.46
CA LEU A 130 -4.29 17.86 5.80
C LEU A 130 -3.59 18.84 4.85
N LEU A 131 -2.28 18.67 4.70
CA LEU A 131 -1.51 19.34 3.64
C LEU A 131 -2.09 18.99 2.27
N GLY A 132 -2.08 19.95 1.34
CA GLY A 132 -2.66 19.78 0.01
C GLY A 132 -2.14 18.56 -0.76
N SER A 133 -0.86 18.24 -0.63
CA SER A 133 -0.25 17.05 -1.24
C SER A 133 -0.80 15.74 -0.69
N VAL A 134 -1.10 15.68 0.61
CA VAL A 134 -1.71 14.50 1.26
C VAL A 134 -3.19 14.44 0.92
N GLN A 135 -3.88 15.59 0.91
CA GLN A 135 -5.28 15.68 0.51
C GLN A 135 -5.49 15.17 -0.93
N ALA A 136 -4.59 15.48 -1.85
CA ALA A 136 -4.63 14.97 -3.22
C ALA A 136 -4.54 13.43 -3.28
N LYS A 137 -3.77 12.80 -2.38
CA LYS A 137 -3.68 11.33 -2.28
C LYS A 137 -4.96 10.71 -1.72
N VAL A 138 -5.58 11.34 -0.72
CA VAL A 138 -6.89 10.92 -0.20
C VAL A 138 -7.95 11.03 -1.30
N GLN A 139 -7.96 12.13 -2.07
CA GLN A 139 -8.85 12.29 -3.22
C GLN A 139 -8.62 11.17 -4.23
N LYS A 140 -7.37 10.89 -4.61
CA LYS A 140 -7.07 9.81 -5.56
C LYS A 140 -7.55 8.44 -5.08
N ALA A 141 -7.42 8.13 -3.79
CA ALA A 141 -7.95 6.90 -3.22
C ALA A 141 -9.48 6.84 -3.23
N LEU A 142 -10.17 7.98 -3.02
CA LEU A 142 -11.62 8.07 -3.18
C LEU A 142 -12.04 7.84 -4.64
N ASP A 143 -11.36 8.46 -5.61
CA ASP A 143 -11.67 8.29 -7.03
C ASP A 143 -11.55 6.82 -7.47
N VAL A 144 -10.45 6.17 -7.08
CA VAL A 144 -10.24 4.74 -7.37
C VAL A 144 -11.26 3.85 -6.65
N THR A 145 -11.67 4.21 -5.43
CA THR A 145 -12.79 3.54 -4.75
C THR A 145 -14.07 3.70 -5.56
N ARG A 146 -14.36 4.90 -6.09
CA ARG A 146 -15.56 5.14 -6.92
C ARG A 146 -15.59 4.22 -8.13
N GLU A 147 -14.47 4.12 -8.83
CA GLU A 147 -14.32 3.32 -10.05
C GLU A 147 -14.32 1.81 -9.81
N SER A 148 -13.99 1.37 -8.57
CA SER A 148 -13.75 -0.04 -8.27
C SER A 148 -14.96 -0.80 -7.69
N PHE A 149 -15.96 -0.10 -7.17
CA PHE A 149 -17.09 -0.72 -6.47
C PHE A 149 -18.44 -0.36 -7.10
N PRO A 150 -19.51 -1.17 -6.92
CA PRO A 150 -20.82 -0.84 -7.47
C PRO A 150 -21.41 0.42 -6.85
N PHE A 151 -22.00 1.29 -7.69
CA PHE A 151 -22.59 2.56 -7.27
C PHE A 151 -23.62 2.40 -6.13
N ASP A 152 -24.53 1.43 -6.24
CA ASP A 152 -25.59 1.20 -5.26
C ASP A 152 -25.03 0.97 -3.84
N GLN A 153 -23.91 0.25 -3.73
CA GLN A 153 -23.28 0.00 -2.44
C GLN A 153 -22.64 1.27 -1.89
N GLN A 154 -21.93 2.01 -2.73
CA GLN A 154 -21.33 3.29 -2.35
C GLN A 154 -22.41 4.27 -1.89
N PHE A 155 -23.48 4.43 -2.66
CA PHE A 155 -24.59 5.31 -2.33
C PHE A 155 -25.24 4.96 -0.98
N ASN A 156 -25.52 3.67 -0.74
CA ASN A 156 -26.07 3.22 0.54
C ASN A 156 -25.16 3.52 1.73
N ILE A 157 -23.84 3.33 1.58
CA ILE A 157 -22.85 3.64 2.62
C ILE A 157 -22.82 5.15 2.89
N LEU A 158 -22.80 5.97 1.84
CA LEU A 158 -22.73 7.41 1.97
C LEU A 158 -24.00 8.00 2.61
N MET A 159 -25.18 7.53 2.19
CA MET A 159 -26.45 7.92 2.80
C MET A 159 -26.47 7.61 4.29
N ARG A 160 -26.03 6.40 4.66
CA ARG A 160 -25.89 6.02 6.06
C ARG A 160 -24.89 6.92 6.80
N PHE A 161 -23.75 7.24 6.18
CA PHE A 161 -22.72 8.08 6.78
C PHE A 161 -23.16 9.54 7.01
N ILE A 162 -23.96 10.11 6.11
CA ILE A 162 -24.48 11.50 6.24
C ILE A 162 -25.57 11.59 7.31
N VAL A 163 -26.39 10.56 7.44
CA VAL A 163 -27.58 10.52 8.33
C VAL A 163 -27.23 10.01 9.74
N ASP A 164 -26.14 9.26 9.90
CA ASP A 164 -25.71 8.73 11.20
C ASP A 164 -25.35 9.86 12.19
N GLN A 165 -26.23 10.10 13.15
CA GLN A 165 -26.13 11.15 14.17
C GLN A 165 -25.01 10.91 15.20
N THR A 166 -24.38 9.73 15.22
CA THR A 166 -23.22 9.45 16.07
C THR A 166 -21.90 9.94 15.47
N GLN A 167 -21.90 10.21 14.17
CA GLN A 167 -20.86 10.95 13.48
C GLN A 167 -21.43 12.36 13.25
N THR A 168 -20.81 13.42 13.77
CA THR A 168 -21.09 14.79 13.30
C THR A 168 -20.07 15.10 12.22
N PRO A 169 -20.27 14.69 10.95
CA PRO A 169 -19.37 15.09 9.88
C PRO A 169 -19.35 16.61 9.85
N ASN A 170 -18.16 17.21 9.98
CA ASN A 170 -18.03 18.65 9.92
C ASN A 170 -18.51 19.15 8.53
N LEU A 171 -18.84 20.44 8.41
CA LEU A 171 -19.39 21.01 7.17
C LEU A 171 -18.51 20.69 5.94
N LYS A 172 -17.19 20.63 6.12
CA LYS A 172 -16.23 20.30 5.06
C LYS A 172 -16.35 18.84 4.59
N VAL A 173 -16.58 17.89 5.51
CA VAL A 173 -16.88 16.48 5.16
C VAL A 173 -18.18 16.42 4.37
N ARG A 174 -19.24 17.07 4.86
CA ARG A 174 -20.56 17.03 4.22
C ARG A 174 -20.50 17.59 2.80
N SER A 175 -19.98 18.80 2.60
CA SER A 175 -19.86 19.40 1.27
C SER A 175 -19.03 18.55 0.29
N ARG A 176 -17.98 17.89 0.78
CA ARG A 176 -17.16 16.99 -0.06
C ARG A 176 -17.86 15.68 -0.38
N THR A 177 -18.63 15.15 0.57
CA THR A 177 -19.44 13.94 0.35
C THR A 177 -20.52 14.22 -0.69
N ASP A 178 -21.20 15.36 -0.58
CA ASP A 178 -22.23 15.80 -1.52
C ASP A 178 -21.64 16.04 -2.92
N GLY A 179 -20.51 16.74 -3.02
CA GLY A 179 -19.81 16.92 -4.29
C GLY A 179 -19.36 15.59 -4.91
N TRP A 180 -18.80 14.70 -4.10
CA TRP A 180 -18.37 13.39 -4.55
C TRP A 180 -19.54 12.50 -4.99
N MET A 181 -20.73 12.64 -4.39
CA MET A 181 -21.93 12.02 -4.93
C MET A 181 -22.28 12.62 -6.28
N MET A 182 -22.43 13.95 -6.38
CA MET A 182 -22.90 14.62 -7.60
C MET A 182 -22.03 14.32 -8.83
N ASP A 183 -20.71 14.27 -8.64
CA ASP A 183 -19.77 13.89 -9.71
C ASP A 183 -19.99 12.45 -10.19
N GLY A 184 -20.35 11.52 -9.28
CA GLY A 184 -20.69 10.15 -9.64
C GLY A 184 -22.02 10.07 -10.40
N TRP A 185 -23.05 10.76 -9.91
CA TRP A 185 -24.37 10.82 -10.56
C TRP A 185 -24.32 11.42 -11.98
N MET A 186 -23.43 12.38 -12.25
CA MET A 186 -23.28 12.98 -13.59
C MET A 186 -22.59 12.06 -14.61
N MET A 187 -21.84 11.04 -14.19
CA MET A 187 -21.16 10.13 -15.11
C MET A 187 -21.99 8.91 -15.53
N ASP A 188 -22.98 8.54 -14.72
CA ASP A 188 -23.88 7.40 -14.97
C ASP A 188 -25.21 7.80 -15.66
N GLY A 189 -25.38 9.09 -15.99
CA GLY A 189 -26.59 9.66 -16.62
C GLY A 189 -26.49 9.91 -18.11
#